data_AF-G3V3Y5-F1
#
_entry.id   AF-G3V3Y5-F1
#
_cell.length_a   1.000
_cell.length_b   1.000
_cell.length_c   1.000
_cell.angle_alpha   90.00
_cell.angle_beta   90.00
_cell.angle_gamma   90.00
#
_symmetry.space_group_name_H-M   'P 1'
#
loop_
_entity.id
_entity.type
_entity.pdbx_description
1 polymer ?
#
loop_
_entity_poly.entity_id
_entity_poly.type
_entity_poly.pdbx_seq_one_letter_code
_entity_poly.pdbx_strand_id
1 'polypeptide(L)'
;MLVSLKMSYKAAAGEDYKADCPPGNPAPTSNHGPDATEAEEDFVDPWTVQTSSAKGIDYDKLIVRFGSSKIDKELINRIERATGQRPHHFLRRGIFFSHRDMNQVLDAYENKKPFYLYTGRGPSSEAMHVGHLIPFIFTKWLQDVFNVPLVIQMTDDEKYLWKDLTLDQAYSYAVENAKDIIACGFDINKTFIFSDLDYMGMSSGFYKNVVKIQKHVTFNQVKGIF
;
A
#
# COMPACT_ATOMS: atom_id res chain seq x y z
N MET A 1 -3.45 -21.89 -21.97
CA MET A 1 -3.62 -20.87 -23.04
C MET A 1 -2.28 -20.29 -23.50
N LEU A 2 -1.47 -19.67 -22.62
CA LEU A 2 -0.19 -19.05 -23.02
C LEU A 2 0.83 -20.04 -23.63
N VAL A 3 0.96 -21.24 -23.06
CA VAL A 3 1.83 -22.29 -23.61
C VAL A 3 1.41 -22.65 -25.03
N SER A 4 0.10 -22.84 -25.28
CA SER A 4 -0.42 -23.10 -26.62
C SER A 4 -0.11 -21.96 -27.58
N LEU A 5 -0.23 -20.70 -27.16
CA LEU A 5 0.10 -19.53 -27.99
C LEU A 5 1.60 -19.47 -28.32
N LYS A 6 2.48 -19.75 -27.34
CA LYS A 6 3.93 -19.83 -27.58
C LYS A 6 4.29 -20.97 -28.52
N MET A 7 3.61 -22.11 -28.42
CA MET A 7 3.79 -23.22 -29.36
C MET A 7 3.32 -22.86 -30.77
N SER A 8 2.16 -22.21 -30.91
CA SER A 8 1.69 -21.71 -32.21
C SER A 8 2.62 -20.66 -32.79
N TYR A 9 3.14 -19.74 -31.98
CA TYR A 9 4.14 -18.76 -32.40
C TYR A 9 5.41 -19.45 -32.89
N LYS A 10 5.94 -20.41 -32.13
CA LYS A 10 7.14 -21.17 -32.52
C LYS A 10 6.93 -21.92 -33.83
N ALA A 11 5.76 -22.54 -34.02
CA ALA A 11 5.42 -23.21 -35.25
C ALA A 11 5.34 -22.25 -36.45
N ALA A 12 4.84 -21.02 -36.24
CA ALA A 12 4.67 -20.03 -37.30
C ALA A 12 5.94 -19.22 -37.62
N ALA A 13 6.73 -18.85 -36.60
CA ALA A 13 7.89 -17.98 -36.71
C ALA A 13 9.22 -18.75 -36.81
N GLY A 14 9.23 -20.06 -36.53
CA GLY A 14 10.43 -20.89 -36.55
C GLY A 14 11.36 -20.70 -35.34
N GLU A 15 11.02 -19.81 -34.41
CA GLU A 15 11.78 -19.56 -33.19
C GLU A 15 10.89 -19.42 -31.95
N ASP A 16 11.47 -19.67 -30.78
CA ASP A 16 10.78 -19.44 -29.52
C ASP A 16 10.51 -17.94 -29.31
N TYR A 17 9.30 -17.62 -28.85
CA TYR A 17 8.93 -16.25 -28.49
C TYR A 17 9.90 -15.67 -27.45
N LYS A 18 10.47 -14.50 -27.76
CA LYS A 18 11.28 -13.69 -26.84
C LYS A 18 10.53 -12.42 -26.46
N ALA A 19 10.41 -12.16 -25.16
CA ALA A 19 9.89 -10.89 -24.67
C ALA A 19 10.78 -9.73 -25.17
N ASP A 20 10.19 -8.57 -25.43
CA ASP A 20 10.85 -7.34 -25.88
C ASP A 20 11.56 -7.41 -27.24
N CYS A 21 11.35 -8.49 -28.00
CA CYS A 21 11.80 -8.66 -29.39
C CYS A 21 10.57 -8.84 -30.30
N PRO A 22 9.87 -7.76 -30.70
CA PRO A 22 8.72 -7.88 -31.58
C PRO A 22 9.15 -8.38 -32.97
N PRO A 23 8.40 -9.32 -33.59
CA PRO A 23 8.64 -9.71 -34.97
C PRO A 23 8.39 -8.53 -35.93
N GLY A 24 9.20 -8.45 -36.99
CA GLY A 24 9.18 -7.35 -37.96
C GLY A 24 7.96 -7.36 -38.90
N ASN A 25 6.82 -6.88 -38.41
CA ASN A 25 5.75 -6.12 -39.08
C ASN A 25 4.40 -6.37 -38.39
N PRO A 26 3.79 -5.35 -37.76
CA PRO A 26 2.39 -5.41 -37.35
C PRO A 26 1.49 -4.85 -38.47
N ALA A 27 0.54 -5.67 -38.96
CA ALA A 27 -0.61 -5.19 -39.71
C ALA A 27 -1.61 -4.50 -38.76
N PRO A 28 -2.34 -3.46 -39.19
CA PRO A 28 -3.22 -2.69 -38.33
C PRO A 28 -4.55 -3.43 -38.09
N THR A 29 -4.97 -3.55 -36.84
CA THR A 29 -6.33 -3.95 -36.47
C THR A 29 -7.01 -2.82 -35.71
N SER A 30 -8.10 -2.31 -36.29
CA SER A 30 -9.08 -1.44 -35.65
C SER A 30 -9.97 -2.27 -34.71
N ASN A 31 -10.47 -1.66 -33.64
CA ASN A 31 -11.80 -1.98 -33.11
C ASN A 31 -12.35 -0.89 -32.19
N HIS A 32 -13.64 -0.62 -32.36
CA HIS A 32 -14.48 0.38 -31.70
C HIS A 32 -15.31 -0.22 -30.55
N GLY A 33 -15.62 0.63 -29.56
CA GLY A 33 -16.88 0.65 -28.78
C GLY A 33 -16.80 0.14 -27.33
N PRO A 34 -17.77 0.47 -26.44
CA PRO A 34 -18.94 1.34 -26.60
C PRO A 34 -19.05 2.48 -25.54
N ASP A 35 -20.17 3.21 -25.64
CA ASP A 35 -20.57 4.43 -24.95
C ASP A 35 -20.91 4.26 -23.46
N ALA A 36 -20.73 5.32 -22.68
CA ALA A 36 -20.85 5.34 -21.22
C ALA A 36 -22.32 5.37 -20.76
N THR A 37 -22.66 4.47 -19.84
CA THR A 37 -23.93 4.49 -19.08
C THR A 37 -23.65 4.90 -17.64
N GLU A 38 -24.57 5.72 -17.11
CA GLU A 38 -24.77 6.27 -15.76
C GLU A 38 -23.59 6.32 -14.76
N ALA A 39 -23.37 7.51 -14.19
CA ALA A 39 -22.27 7.78 -13.25
C ALA A 39 -22.40 6.96 -11.96
N GLU A 40 -21.77 5.78 -11.92
CA GLU A 40 -21.52 5.04 -10.68
C GLU A 40 -20.66 5.89 -9.74
N GLU A 41 -21.04 5.91 -8.45
CA GLU A 41 -20.28 6.54 -7.37
C GLU A 41 -18.92 5.87 -7.20
N ASP A 42 -17.90 6.64 -6.82
CA ASP A 42 -16.55 6.14 -6.58
C ASP A 42 -16.53 4.99 -5.56
N PHE A 43 -15.98 3.83 -5.89
CA PHE A 43 -15.84 2.72 -4.95
C PHE A 43 -14.38 2.60 -4.50
N VAL A 44 -14.16 2.58 -3.18
CA VAL A 44 -12.82 2.49 -2.58
C VAL A 44 -12.89 1.58 -1.36
N ASP A 45 -12.21 0.44 -1.42
CA ASP A 45 -12.02 -0.47 -0.30
C ASP A 45 -10.56 -1.02 -0.31
N PRO A 46 -10.18 -1.92 0.61
CA PRO A 46 -8.82 -2.49 0.63
C PRO A 46 -8.40 -3.31 -0.60
N TRP A 47 -9.35 -3.77 -1.44
CA TRP A 47 -9.10 -4.66 -2.58
C TRP A 47 -9.32 -3.99 -3.94
N THR A 48 -10.16 -2.96 -4.00
CA THR A 48 -10.70 -2.39 -5.23
C THR A 48 -10.80 -0.87 -5.14
N VAL A 49 -10.32 -0.20 -6.19
CA VAL A 49 -10.54 1.23 -6.44
C VAL A 49 -11.16 1.35 -7.82
N GLN A 50 -12.38 1.88 -7.89
CA GLN A 50 -13.13 2.04 -9.13
C GLN A 50 -13.80 3.41 -9.20
N THR A 51 -13.81 3.98 -10.39
CA THR A 51 -14.50 5.23 -10.70
C THR A 51 -14.84 5.26 -12.18
N SER A 52 -16.01 5.79 -12.50
CA SER A 52 -16.43 6.07 -13.88
C SER A 52 -15.81 7.38 -14.41
N SER A 53 -15.21 8.19 -13.54
CA SER A 53 -14.60 9.47 -13.89
C SER A 53 -13.19 9.30 -14.46
N ALA A 54 -12.98 9.79 -15.69
CA ALA A 54 -11.64 9.88 -16.28
C ALA A 54 -10.68 10.81 -15.50
N LYS A 55 -11.20 11.66 -14.60
CA LYS A 55 -10.38 12.50 -13.71
C LYS A 55 -9.87 11.74 -12.48
N GLY A 56 -10.31 10.49 -12.29
CA GLY A 56 -10.07 9.71 -11.08
C GLY A 56 -11.08 10.01 -9.97
N ILE A 57 -10.76 9.51 -8.78
CA ILE A 57 -11.58 9.59 -7.56
C ILE A 57 -11.74 11.03 -7.07
N ASP A 58 -12.95 11.40 -6.63
CA ASP A 58 -13.23 12.62 -5.90
C ASP A 58 -12.80 12.48 -4.43
N TYR A 59 -11.55 12.86 -4.16
CA TYR A 59 -10.94 12.73 -2.85
C TYR A 59 -11.59 13.59 -1.76
N ASP A 60 -12.24 14.71 -2.10
CA ASP A 60 -12.92 15.55 -1.13
C ASP A 60 -14.24 14.90 -0.69
N LYS A 61 -14.99 14.28 -1.61
CA LYS A 61 -16.12 13.42 -1.26
C LYS A 61 -15.68 12.21 -0.43
N LEU A 62 -14.55 11.60 -0.77
CA LEU A 62 -14.02 10.45 -0.03
C LEU A 62 -13.68 10.82 1.42
N ILE A 63 -13.16 12.03 1.66
CA ILE A 63 -12.91 12.55 3.02
C ILE A 63 -14.20 12.55 3.84
N VAL A 64 -15.28 13.09 3.27
CA VAL A 64 -16.59 13.16 3.92
C VAL A 64 -17.15 11.76 4.17
N ARG A 65 -17.12 10.88 3.15
CA ARG A 65 -17.64 9.50 3.25
C ARG A 65 -16.95 8.70 4.35
N PHE A 66 -15.63 8.76 4.42
CA PHE A 66 -14.88 8.05 5.46
C PHE A 66 -14.86 8.81 6.79
N GLY A 67 -15.28 10.08 6.84
CA GLY A 67 -15.28 10.91 8.05
C GLY A 67 -13.88 11.28 8.53
N SER A 68 -12.94 11.51 7.60
CA SER A 68 -11.56 11.93 7.89
C SER A 68 -11.41 13.46 7.83
N SER A 69 -10.22 14.00 8.07
CA SER A 69 -9.94 15.44 8.02
C SER A 69 -9.01 15.79 6.86
N LYS A 70 -9.32 16.86 6.12
CA LYS A 70 -8.45 17.38 5.06
C LYS A 70 -7.16 17.91 5.67
N ILE A 71 -6.02 17.59 5.05
CA ILE A 71 -4.75 18.25 5.35
C ILE A 71 -4.78 19.64 4.69
N ASP A 72 -4.88 20.67 5.51
CA ASP A 72 -4.86 22.06 5.08
C ASP A 72 -3.45 22.67 5.15
N LYS A 73 -3.37 23.96 4.77
CA LYS A 73 -2.11 24.69 4.77
C LYS A 73 -1.58 24.93 6.18
N GLU A 74 -2.46 25.06 7.17
CA GLU A 74 -2.08 25.29 8.56
C GLU A 74 -1.35 24.08 9.14
N LEU A 75 -1.90 22.88 8.93
CA LEU A 75 -1.30 21.62 9.35
C LEU A 75 0.05 21.38 8.65
N ILE A 76 0.14 21.65 7.34
CA ILE A 76 1.42 21.55 6.60
C ILE A 76 2.47 22.50 7.21
N ASN A 77 2.10 23.74 7.48
CA ASN A 77 3.00 24.72 8.10
C ASN A 77 3.38 24.31 9.54
N ARG A 78 2.48 23.64 10.27
CA ARG A 78 2.77 23.11 11.61
C ARG A 78 3.79 21.98 11.55
N ILE A 79 3.66 21.04 10.60
CA ILE A 79 4.65 19.98 10.37
C ILE A 79 6.03 20.59 10.04
N GLU A 80 6.08 21.62 9.20
CA GLU A 80 7.32 22.34 8.88
C GLU A 80 7.98 22.93 10.13
N ARG A 81 7.21 23.63 10.97
CA ARG A 81 7.72 24.22 12.22
C ARG A 81 8.19 23.16 13.22
N ALA A 82 7.44 22.08 13.37
CA ALA A 82 7.76 21.01 14.31
C ALA A 82 9.06 20.28 13.92
N THR A 83 9.23 20.01 12.63
CA THR A 83 10.39 19.25 12.11
C THR A 83 11.59 20.12 11.77
N GLY A 84 11.39 21.43 11.54
CA GLY A 84 12.41 22.31 10.99
C GLY A 84 12.79 21.98 9.54
N GLN A 85 11.97 21.19 8.84
CA GLN A 85 12.25 20.67 7.51
C GLN A 85 11.16 21.07 6.53
N ARG A 86 11.55 21.33 5.29
CA ARG A 86 10.59 21.62 4.21
C ARG A 86 9.61 20.45 4.06
N PRO A 87 8.28 20.67 4.12
CA PRO A 87 7.28 19.60 4.02
C PRO A 87 7.45 18.79 2.75
N HIS A 88 7.34 17.47 2.81
CA HIS A 88 7.48 16.61 1.63
C HIS A 88 6.60 17.08 0.45
N HIS A 89 7.06 16.87 -0.79
CA HIS A 89 6.28 17.30 -1.94
C HIS A 89 4.92 16.59 -2.05
N PHE A 90 4.76 15.42 -1.42
CA PHE A 90 3.47 14.75 -1.32
C PHE A 90 2.45 15.50 -0.45
N LEU A 91 2.89 16.18 0.61
CA LEU A 91 2.02 17.09 1.38
C LEU A 91 1.72 18.35 0.56
N ARG A 92 2.75 18.96 -0.03
CA ARG A 92 2.61 20.22 -0.79
C ARG A 92 1.74 20.10 -2.05
N ARG A 93 1.62 18.90 -2.61
CA ARG A 93 0.85 18.61 -3.84
C ARG A 93 -0.45 17.84 -3.56
N GLY A 94 -0.82 17.63 -2.30
CA GLY A 94 -2.06 16.93 -1.95
C GLY A 94 -2.09 15.46 -2.39
N ILE A 95 -0.95 14.78 -2.41
CA ILE A 95 -0.88 13.32 -2.59
C ILE A 95 -1.20 12.62 -1.27
N PHE A 96 -0.60 13.09 -0.17
CA PHE A 96 -1.13 12.86 1.17
C PHE A 96 -2.04 14.03 1.50
N PHE A 97 -3.36 13.80 1.43
CA PHE A 97 -4.37 14.87 1.45
C PHE A 97 -5.34 14.77 2.64
N SER A 98 -5.36 13.65 3.36
CA SER A 98 -6.26 13.40 4.48
C SER A 98 -5.50 12.84 5.68
N HIS A 99 -6.01 13.08 6.89
CA HIS A 99 -5.46 12.57 8.13
C HIS A 99 -6.57 12.28 9.17
N ARG A 100 -6.17 11.60 10.26
CA ARG A 100 -6.88 11.54 11.54
C ARG A 100 -5.88 11.79 12.64
N ASP A 101 -6.22 12.65 13.59
CA ASP A 101 -5.42 12.92 14.80
C ASP A 101 -3.95 13.33 14.62
N MET A 102 -3.54 13.75 13.43
CA MET A 102 -2.18 14.28 13.19
C MET A 102 -1.83 15.46 14.11
N ASN A 103 -2.81 16.29 14.49
CA ASN A 103 -2.60 17.34 15.50
C ASN A 103 -2.20 16.76 16.86
N GLN A 104 -2.78 15.63 17.29
CA GLN A 104 -2.40 14.98 18.55
C GLN A 104 -0.97 14.42 18.50
N VAL A 105 -0.56 13.89 17.35
CA VAL A 105 0.84 13.45 17.12
C VAL A 105 1.79 14.64 17.24
N LEU A 106 1.44 15.78 16.63
CA LEU A 106 2.25 17.00 16.71
C LEU A 106 2.27 17.56 18.14
N ASP A 107 1.14 17.56 18.85
CA ASP A 107 1.08 17.93 20.27
C ASP A 107 2.04 17.07 21.10
N ALA A 108 2.02 15.74 20.92
CA ALA A 108 2.92 14.83 21.61
C ALA A 108 4.39 15.12 21.27
N TYR A 109 4.73 15.26 19.99
CA TYR A 109 6.08 15.50 19.52
C TYR A 109 6.65 16.85 20.00
N GLU A 110 5.86 17.92 19.92
CA GLU A 110 6.23 19.26 20.41
C GLU A 110 6.49 19.23 21.93
N ASN A 111 5.72 18.43 22.67
CA ASN A 111 5.89 18.18 24.11
C ASN A 111 6.91 17.08 24.46
N LYS A 112 7.76 16.66 23.52
CA LYS A 112 8.82 15.65 23.72
C LYS A 112 8.32 14.28 24.17
N LYS A 113 7.04 13.97 23.90
CA LYS A 113 6.49 12.63 24.10
C LYS A 113 6.78 11.76 22.87
N PRO A 114 7.17 10.49 23.07
CA PRO A 114 7.49 9.61 21.97
C PRO A 114 6.21 9.18 21.23
N PHE A 115 6.37 8.92 19.94
CA PHE A 115 5.44 8.18 19.11
C PHE A 115 6.24 7.27 18.16
N TYR A 116 5.56 6.36 17.46
CA TYR A 116 6.18 5.50 16.45
C TYR A 116 5.32 5.47 15.19
N LEU A 117 5.94 5.11 14.07
CA LEU A 117 5.28 4.93 12.79
C LEU A 117 4.88 3.47 12.61
N TYR A 118 3.77 3.25 11.92
CA TYR A 118 3.29 1.94 11.52
C TYR A 118 2.77 1.98 10.09
N THR A 119 3.22 1.03 9.26
CA THR A 119 2.68 0.78 7.92
C THR A 119 2.79 -0.72 7.61
N GLY A 120 2.34 -1.16 6.45
CA GLY A 120 2.38 -2.58 6.11
C GLY A 120 2.32 -2.88 4.63
N ARG A 121 2.55 -4.15 4.29
CA ARG A 121 2.51 -4.68 2.94
C ARG A 121 1.98 -6.11 2.97
N GLY A 122 0.95 -6.37 2.18
CA GLY A 122 0.52 -7.72 1.85
C GLY A 122 1.31 -8.29 0.67
N PRO A 123 2.20 -9.29 0.88
CA PRO A 123 3.14 -9.76 -0.14
C PRO A 123 2.46 -10.70 -1.16
N SER A 124 1.86 -10.12 -2.20
CA SER A 124 1.08 -10.86 -3.22
C SER A 124 1.90 -11.48 -4.35
N SER A 125 3.16 -11.08 -4.50
CA SER A 125 4.07 -11.48 -5.58
C SER A 125 5.51 -11.15 -5.17
N GLU A 126 6.48 -11.69 -5.90
CA GLU A 126 7.91 -11.47 -5.62
C GLU A 126 8.33 -10.00 -5.68
N ALA A 127 7.77 -9.20 -6.60
CA ALA A 127 8.19 -7.81 -6.81
C ALA A 127 7.07 -6.80 -6.58
N MET A 128 7.44 -5.62 -6.08
CA MET A 128 6.58 -4.45 -5.96
C MET A 128 6.56 -3.61 -7.25
N HIS A 129 5.44 -2.95 -7.55
CA HIS A 129 5.39 -1.89 -8.58
C HIS A 129 5.54 -0.47 -8.00
N VAL A 130 5.78 0.53 -8.85
CA VAL A 130 6.03 1.93 -8.47
C VAL A 130 4.94 2.56 -7.60
N GLY A 131 3.67 2.13 -7.76
CA GLY A 131 2.59 2.60 -6.89
C GLY A 131 2.81 2.31 -5.41
N HIS A 132 3.49 1.21 -5.08
CA HIS A 132 3.80 0.87 -3.69
C HIS A 132 4.88 1.78 -3.09
N LEU A 133 5.67 2.48 -3.90
CA LEU A 133 6.70 3.37 -3.38
C LEU A 133 6.11 4.61 -2.69
N ILE A 134 4.91 5.04 -3.05
CA ILE A 134 4.29 6.26 -2.49
C ILE A 134 4.19 6.21 -0.95
N PRO A 135 3.59 5.18 -0.32
CA PRO A 135 3.54 5.09 1.14
C PRO A 135 4.93 4.91 1.77
N PHE A 136 5.83 4.10 1.18
CA PHE A 136 7.15 3.84 1.77
C PHE A 136 8.09 5.05 1.69
N ILE A 137 8.13 5.77 0.56
CA ILE A 137 8.90 7.02 0.43
C ILE A 137 8.43 8.04 1.47
N PHE A 138 7.12 8.19 1.65
CA PHE A 138 6.60 9.13 2.63
C PHE A 138 6.90 8.70 4.07
N THR A 139 6.74 7.41 4.38
CA THR A 139 7.05 6.86 5.70
C THR A 139 8.55 7.02 6.03
N LYS A 140 9.42 6.81 5.04
CA LYS A 140 10.87 7.01 5.18
C LYS A 140 11.19 8.48 5.45
N TRP A 141 10.56 9.40 4.71
CA TRP A 141 10.68 10.85 5.00
C TRP A 141 10.18 11.20 6.41
N LEU A 142 9.03 10.65 6.85
CA LEU A 142 8.52 10.85 8.20
C LEU A 142 9.49 10.33 9.27
N GLN A 143 10.05 9.13 9.08
CA GLN A 143 11.06 8.56 9.97
C GLN A 143 12.27 9.49 10.07
N ASP A 144 12.75 10.03 8.95
CA ASP A 144 13.91 10.92 8.92
C ASP A 144 13.63 12.24 9.66
N VAL A 145 12.51 12.92 9.36
CA VAL A 145 12.24 14.27 9.89
C VAL A 145 11.74 14.29 11.34
N PHE A 146 11.08 13.21 11.79
CA PHE A 146 10.65 13.07 13.19
C PHE A 146 11.61 12.24 14.04
N ASN A 147 12.54 11.50 13.42
CA ASN A 147 13.51 10.64 14.07
C ASN A 147 12.87 9.62 15.05
N VAL A 148 11.87 8.88 14.56
CA VAL A 148 11.05 7.95 15.36
C VAL A 148 11.22 6.49 14.94
N PRO A 149 10.95 5.53 15.84
CA PRO A 149 10.86 4.12 15.49
C PRO A 149 9.75 3.84 14.47
N LEU A 150 9.94 2.83 13.64
CA LEU A 150 9.01 2.37 12.62
C LEU A 150 8.82 0.86 12.73
N VAL A 151 7.58 0.42 12.61
CA VAL A 151 7.21 -0.98 12.48
C VAL A 151 6.53 -1.20 11.13
N ILE A 152 6.95 -2.22 10.39
CA ILE A 152 6.37 -2.60 9.09
C ILE A 152 5.86 -4.04 9.18
N GLN A 153 4.54 -4.22 9.08
CA GLN A 153 3.90 -5.54 9.07
C GLN A 153 3.88 -6.12 7.65
N MET A 154 4.34 -7.37 7.51
CA MET A 154 4.21 -8.18 6.30
C MET A 154 3.08 -9.20 6.52
N THR A 155 1.92 -8.97 5.90
CA THR A 155 0.70 -9.77 6.11
C THR A 155 0.70 -11.03 5.24
N ASP A 156 1.67 -11.90 5.44
CA ASP A 156 1.77 -13.19 4.74
C ASP A 156 0.67 -14.16 5.14
N ASP A 157 0.17 -14.10 6.37
CA ASP A 157 -1.04 -14.80 6.81
C ASP A 157 -2.30 -14.36 6.03
N GLU A 158 -2.47 -13.05 5.78
CA GLU A 158 -3.52 -12.51 4.90
C GLU A 158 -3.38 -13.10 3.49
N LYS A 159 -2.17 -13.11 2.91
CA LYS A 159 -2.02 -13.66 1.55
C LYS A 159 -2.24 -15.16 1.49
N TYR A 160 -1.87 -15.90 2.52
CA TYR A 160 -2.21 -17.30 2.67
C TYR A 160 -3.74 -17.52 2.74
N LEU A 161 -4.47 -16.67 3.48
CA LEU A 161 -5.93 -16.79 3.61
C LEU A 161 -6.71 -16.41 2.34
N TRP A 162 -6.23 -15.43 1.57
CA TRP A 162 -6.93 -14.89 0.40
C TRP A 162 -6.47 -15.46 -0.95
N LYS A 163 -5.33 -16.16 -1.01
CA LYS A 163 -4.74 -16.70 -2.25
C LYS A 163 -4.44 -18.18 -2.10
N ASP A 164 -4.33 -18.86 -3.23
CA ASP A 164 -3.89 -20.25 -3.30
C ASP A 164 -2.36 -20.32 -3.20
N LEU A 165 -1.84 -20.17 -1.98
CA LEU A 165 -0.43 -20.20 -1.64
C LEU A 165 -0.21 -21.13 -0.43
N THR A 166 0.95 -21.77 -0.35
CA THR A 166 1.38 -22.42 0.89
C THR A 166 1.92 -21.39 1.88
N LEU A 167 2.03 -21.77 3.17
CA LEU A 167 2.66 -20.93 4.20
C LEU A 167 4.10 -20.53 3.82
N ASP A 168 4.89 -21.49 3.34
CA ASP A 168 6.28 -21.24 2.93
C ASP A 168 6.36 -20.28 1.74
N GLN A 169 5.44 -20.39 0.78
CA GLN A 169 5.37 -19.45 -0.35
C GLN A 169 5.02 -18.04 0.12
N ALA A 170 4.00 -17.89 0.97
CA ALA A 170 3.60 -16.59 1.51
C ALA A 170 4.74 -15.93 2.31
N TYR A 171 5.42 -16.70 3.18
CA TYR A 171 6.58 -16.23 3.92
C TYR A 171 7.74 -15.85 2.99
N SER A 172 8.01 -16.64 1.94
CA SER A 172 9.07 -16.31 0.97
C SER A 172 8.81 -14.97 0.27
N TYR A 173 7.56 -14.67 -0.09
CA TYR A 173 7.21 -13.37 -0.66
C TYR A 173 7.34 -12.23 0.36
N ALA A 174 7.06 -12.48 1.65
CA ALA A 174 7.32 -11.50 2.71
C ALA A 174 8.81 -11.14 2.77
N VAL A 175 9.69 -12.14 2.71
CA VAL A 175 11.15 -11.93 2.73
C VAL A 175 11.63 -11.19 1.48
N GLU A 176 11.14 -11.53 0.28
CA GLU A 176 11.53 -10.81 -0.95
C GLU A 176 11.02 -9.35 -0.95
N ASN A 177 9.75 -9.11 -0.60
CA ASN A 177 9.21 -7.75 -0.52
C ASN A 177 9.89 -6.93 0.59
N ALA A 178 10.39 -7.57 1.67
CA ALA A 178 11.19 -6.87 2.68
C ALA A 178 12.47 -6.27 2.08
N LYS A 179 13.10 -6.89 1.07
CA LYS A 179 14.27 -6.32 0.37
C LYS A 179 13.90 -5.04 -0.37
N ASP A 180 12.79 -5.03 -1.10
CA ASP A 180 12.27 -3.84 -1.79
C ASP A 180 11.98 -2.69 -0.81
N ILE A 181 11.41 -3.02 0.36
CA ILE A 181 11.14 -2.05 1.42
C ILE A 181 12.44 -1.50 2.01
N ILE A 182 13.41 -2.37 2.34
CA ILE A 182 14.73 -1.96 2.84
C ILE A 182 15.44 -1.05 1.82
N ALA A 183 15.30 -1.33 0.53
CA ALA A 183 15.88 -0.53 -0.55
C ALA A 183 15.33 0.92 -0.61
N CYS A 184 14.20 1.21 0.03
CA CYS A 184 13.71 2.59 0.20
C CYS A 184 14.59 3.42 1.17
N GLY A 185 15.53 2.80 1.89
CA GLY A 185 16.54 3.47 2.71
C GLY A 185 16.10 3.77 4.14
N PHE A 186 15.31 2.89 4.75
CA PHE A 186 14.95 3.00 6.17
C PHE A 186 16.17 2.80 7.10
N ASP A 187 16.17 3.45 8.26
CA ASP A 187 17.22 3.29 9.27
C ASP A 187 17.07 1.92 9.96
N ILE A 188 18.04 1.03 9.77
CA ILE A 188 18.04 -0.33 10.35
C ILE A 188 17.95 -0.30 11.89
N ASN A 189 18.46 0.74 12.54
CA ASN A 189 18.46 0.83 14.00
C ASN A 189 17.11 1.27 14.56
N LYS A 190 16.20 1.73 13.71
CA LYS A 190 14.88 2.25 14.09
C LYS A 190 13.72 1.55 13.38
N THR A 191 13.99 0.53 12.57
CA THR A 191 12.98 -0.10 11.74
C THR A 191 12.89 -1.58 12.05
N PHE A 192 11.71 -2.02 12.46
CA PHE A 192 11.39 -3.42 12.69
C PHE A 192 10.40 -3.89 11.61
N ILE A 193 10.85 -4.75 10.71
CA ILE A 193 10.01 -5.40 9.69
C ILE A 193 9.75 -6.83 10.15
N PHE A 194 8.50 -7.28 10.11
CA PHE A 194 8.15 -8.62 10.58
C PHE A 194 7.09 -9.28 9.70
N SER A 195 7.21 -10.61 9.57
CA SER A 195 6.16 -11.50 9.03
C SER A 195 5.16 -11.82 10.13
N ASP A 196 3.87 -11.79 9.81
CA ASP A 196 2.82 -12.16 10.76
C ASP A 196 2.93 -13.64 11.17
N LEU A 197 3.15 -14.54 10.19
CA LEU A 197 3.32 -15.97 10.46
C LEU A 197 4.46 -16.26 11.46
N ASP A 198 5.58 -15.57 11.31
CA ASP A 198 6.78 -15.78 12.14
C ASP A 198 6.68 -15.07 13.50
N TYR A 199 6.33 -13.78 13.50
CA TYR A 199 6.33 -12.95 14.71
C TYR A 199 5.21 -13.31 15.70
N MET A 200 4.08 -13.82 15.21
CA MET A 200 2.97 -14.26 16.07
C MET A 200 3.41 -15.32 17.09
N GLY A 201 4.28 -16.25 16.68
CA GLY A 201 4.82 -17.31 17.54
C GLY A 201 5.92 -16.85 18.50
N MET A 202 6.50 -15.68 18.28
CA MET A 202 7.68 -15.20 19.01
C MET A 202 7.38 -14.01 19.94
N SER A 203 6.19 -13.40 19.83
CA SER A 203 5.83 -12.22 20.61
C SER A 203 4.94 -12.55 21.81
N SER A 204 5.43 -12.29 23.03
CA SER A 204 4.64 -12.45 24.27
C SER A 204 3.45 -11.48 24.41
N GLY A 205 3.34 -10.49 23.53
CA GLY A 205 2.36 -9.40 23.58
C GLY A 205 1.43 -9.33 22.36
N PHE A 206 1.92 -9.65 21.16
CA PHE A 206 1.18 -9.41 19.91
C PHE A 206 -0.16 -10.15 19.89
N TYR A 207 -0.16 -11.47 20.11
CA TYR A 207 -1.39 -12.27 20.13
C TYR A 207 -2.37 -11.86 21.24
N LYS A 208 -1.89 -11.34 22.39
CA LYS A 208 -2.77 -10.82 23.44
C LYS A 208 -3.57 -9.61 22.96
N ASN A 209 -2.99 -8.76 22.13
CA ASN A 209 -3.71 -7.64 21.53
C ASN A 209 -4.68 -8.10 20.44
N VAL A 210 -4.31 -9.11 19.64
CA VAL A 210 -5.23 -9.76 18.69
C VAL A 210 -6.50 -10.24 19.40
N VAL A 211 -6.34 -11.01 20.48
CA VAL A 211 -7.47 -11.54 21.26
C VAL A 211 -8.31 -10.41 21.89
N LYS A 212 -7.67 -9.35 22.39
CA LYS A 212 -8.39 -8.17 22.90
C LYS A 212 -9.23 -7.51 21.80
N ILE A 213 -8.69 -7.30 20.60
CA ILE A 213 -9.43 -6.68 19.50
C ILE A 213 -10.58 -7.59 19.03
N GLN A 214 -10.31 -8.88 18.81
CA GLN A 214 -11.31 -9.87 18.40
C GLN A 214 -12.54 -9.90 19.33
N LYS A 215 -12.33 -9.72 20.65
CA LYS A 215 -13.44 -9.67 21.61
C LYS A 215 -14.39 -8.47 21.42
N HIS A 216 -13.90 -7.37 20.85
CA HIS A 216 -14.65 -6.11 20.73
C HIS A 216 -15.12 -5.82 19.29
N VAL A 217 -14.91 -6.76 18.36
CA VAL A 217 -15.36 -6.65 16.97
C VAL A 217 -16.27 -7.82 16.63
N THR A 218 -17.54 -7.55 16.41
CA THR A 218 -18.55 -8.54 16.03
C THR A 218 -18.48 -8.90 14.56
N PHE A 219 -19.02 -10.08 14.21
CA PHE A 219 -19.12 -10.49 12.80
C PHE A 219 -19.94 -9.51 11.95
N ASN A 220 -21.01 -8.93 12.50
CA ASN A 220 -21.82 -7.94 11.79
C ASN A 220 -21.04 -6.66 11.49
N GLN A 221 -20.13 -6.23 12.38
CA GLN A 221 -19.28 -5.07 12.12
C GLN A 221 -18.33 -5.35 10.96
N VAL A 222 -17.64 -6.50 10.94
CA VAL A 222 -16.72 -6.81 9.83
C VAL A 222 -17.46 -6.96 8.50
N LYS A 223 -18.68 -7.53 8.47
CA LYS A 223 -19.52 -7.60 7.26
C LYS A 223 -19.99 -6.24 6.74
N GLY A 224 -20.05 -5.22 7.60
CA GLY A 224 -20.44 -3.87 7.21
C GLY A 224 -19.25 -3.01 6.78
N ILE A 225 -18.04 -3.38 7.20
CA ILE A 225 -16.80 -2.63 6.93
C ILE A 225 -16.08 -3.19 5.70
N PHE A 226 -16.07 -4.51 5.53
CA PHE A 226 -15.38 -5.27 4.49
C PHE A 226 -16.39 -6.06 3.66
#